data_AF-A0A7X7RUF2-F1
#
_entry.id   AF-A0A7X7RUF2-F1
#
_cell.length_a   1.000
_cell.length_b   1.000
_cell.length_c   1.000
_cell.angle_alpha   90.00
_cell.angle_beta   90.00
_cell.angle_gamma   90.00
#
_symmetry.space_group_name_H-M   'P 1'
#
loop_
_entity.id
_entity.type
_entity.pdbx_description
1 polymer ?
#
loop_
_entity_poly.entity_id
_entity_poly.type
_entity_poly.pdbx_seq_one_letter_code
_entity_poly.pdbx_strand_id
1 'polypeptide(L)'
;MLTECEFATLVALKKHGTLTQRNISALIGHSLGATNQSLASLKQRELIDDAGITRDGEAALEPYRVKNAVILAAGFSSRLAPISYANPKGTLVVKGETLIDRQIEQLRQAGITNISIVVGYKKEKFFYLEDKYGVSIIINDEYQAKSNNYSLYLVREKLGNTYVCSSDNYFTINPFEEFVYTSYYAAVYHSGPTEEWCIATKGKNNLITGVTRGGSDSWIMLGHAYMDSDFAKTFTAVLEEAHPHADTAGKLWENLYLEHIERLPMVMRKYDSDVIWEFDSLDEIREFDIEFINNVQSNILDNICSILKCQREAITGIEPIKNGYTNLSFRFDIGADSYVYRHPGEGSEAIIDRKSETIAQKIGAELGIDGTFIHEDEETGWKISRYIADCVHFEYRNDKHLAQAMELIRRLHT
;
A
#
# COMPACT_ATOMS: atom_id res chain seq x y z
N MET A 1 -18.88 6.87 -29.73
CA MET A 1 -17.67 6.51 -28.95
C MET A 1 -16.49 6.41 -29.89
N LEU A 2 -15.29 6.72 -29.40
CA LEU A 2 -14.05 6.53 -30.13
C LEU A 2 -13.64 5.05 -30.05
N THR A 3 -13.00 4.53 -31.10
CA THR A 3 -12.21 3.31 -30.96
C THR A 3 -10.94 3.59 -30.16
N GLU A 4 -10.29 2.56 -29.62
CA GLU A 4 -9.03 2.71 -28.86
C GLU A 4 -7.94 3.42 -29.68
N CYS A 5 -7.81 3.06 -30.96
CA CYS A 5 -6.84 3.67 -31.86
C CYS A 5 -7.19 5.13 -32.19
N GLU A 6 -8.47 5.46 -32.37
CA GLU A 6 -8.94 6.85 -32.52
C GLU A 6 -8.69 7.68 -31.26
N PHE A 7 -9.00 7.13 -30.08
CA PHE A 7 -8.73 7.75 -28.79
C PHE A 7 -7.24 8.06 -28.62
N ALA A 8 -6.38 7.05 -28.78
CA ALA A 8 -4.94 7.22 -28.62
C ALA A 8 -4.36 8.22 -29.63
N THR A 9 -4.90 8.24 -30.86
CA THR A 9 -4.54 9.23 -31.88
C THR A 9 -4.90 10.65 -31.44
N LEU A 10 -6.11 10.89 -30.93
CA LEU A 10 -6.53 12.20 -30.46
C LEU A 10 -5.70 12.67 -29.24
N VAL A 11 -5.42 11.78 -28.28
CA VAL A 11 -4.56 12.09 -27.12
C VAL A 11 -3.14 12.47 -27.58
N ALA A 12 -2.57 11.72 -28.53
CA ALA A 12 -1.24 12.02 -29.09
C ALA A 12 -1.20 13.41 -29.76
N LEU A 13 -2.21 13.72 -30.59
CA LEU A 13 -2.32 15.00 -31.27
C LEU A 13 -2.55 16.16 -30.28
N LYS A 14 -3.34 15.96 -29.22
CA LYS A 14 -3.54 16.97 -28.17
C LYS A 14 -2.22 17.28 -27.44
N LYS A 15 -1.43 16.25 -27.11
CA LYS A 15 -0.20 16.40 -26.32
C LYS A 15 0.97 16.95 -27.13
N HIS A 16 1.07 16.59 -28.41
CA HIS A 16 2.25 16.88 -29.23
C HIS A 16 1.98 17.78 -30.44
N GLY A 17 0.72 18.18 -30.65
CA GLY A 17 0.31 18.93 -31.84
C GLY A 17 0.30 18.04 -33.08
N THR A 18 0.57 18.65 -34.24
CA THR A 18 0.55 17.96 -35.53
C THR A 18 1.69 16.95 -35.64
N LEU A 19 1.34 15.68 -35.85
CA LEU A 19 2.30 14.59 -36.00
C LEU A 19 2.14 13.91 -37.37
N THR A 20 3.24 13.34 -37.87
CA THR A 20 3.16 12.44 -39.02
C THR A 20 2.49 11.13 -38.61
N GLN A 21 1.83 10.46 -39.55
CA GLN A 21 1.23 9.15 -39.33
C GLN A 21 2.21 8.13 -38.71
N ARG A 22 3.48 8.13 -39.16
CA ARG A 22 4.51 7.22 -38.62
C ARG A 22 4.84 7.51 -37.17
N ASN A 23 4.92 8.80 -36.81
CA ASN A 23 5.18 9.20 -35.44
C ASN A 23 4.00 8.86 -34.53
N ILE A 24 2.76 9.06 -35.00
CA ILE A 24 1.56 8.65 -34.25
C ILE A 24 1.59 7.14 -34.01
N SER A 25 1.76 6.34 -35.07
CA SER A 25 1.81 4.87 -35.00
C SER A 25 2.88 4.38 -34.03
N ALA A 26 4.07 4.97 -34.04
CA ALA A 26 5.15 4.63 -33.12
C ALA A 26 4.81 5.01 -31.67
N LEU A 27 4.18 6.16 -31.44
CA LEU A 27 3.84 6.66 -30.11
C LEU A 27 2.69 5.88 -29.46
N ILE A 28 1.65 5.53 -30.24
CA ILE A 28 0.48 4.82 -29.72
C ILE A 28 0.64 3.30 -29.75
N GLY A 29 1.69 2.76 -30.38
CA GLY A 29 1.94 1.32 -30.46
C GLY A 29 1.00 0.54 -31.39
N HIS A 30 0.20 1.22 -32.22
CA HIS A 30 -0.69 0.58 -33.21
C HIS A 30 -0.02 0.49 -34.59
N SER A 31 -0.52 -0.42 -35.44
CA SER A 31 -0.02 -0.56 -36.81
C SER A 31 -0.28 0.69 -37.65
N LEU A 32 0.57 0.92 -38.66
CA LEU A 32 0.38 2.02 -39.62
C LEU A 32 -0.99 1.96 -40.30
N GLY A 33 -1.49 0.77 -40.62
CA GLY A 33 -2.81 0.57 -41.22
C GLY A 33 -3.95 1.01 -40.30
N ALA A 34 -3.93 0.59 -39.03
CA ALA A 34 -4.93 1.00 -38.05
C ALA A 34 -4.88 2.51 -37.77
N THR A 35 -3.67 3.06 -37.69
CA THR A 35 -3.44 4.51 -37.52
C THR A 35 -4.02 5.29 -38.70
N ASN A 36 -3.79 4.82 -39.95
CA ASN A 36 -4.36 5.44 -41.14
C ASN A 36 -5.89 5.42 -41.16
N GLN A 37 -6.48 4.28 -40.83
CA GLN A 37 -7.93 4.15 -40.74
C GLN A 37 -8.51 5.10 -39.69
N SER A 38 -7.82 5.25 -38.55
CA SER A 38 -8.23 6.15 -37.47
C SER A 38 -8.13 7.61 -37.90
N LEU A 39 -7.02 8.05 -38.50
CA LEU A 39 -6.87 9.41 -39.03
C LEU A 39 -7.94 9.74 -40.09
N ALA A 40 -8.21 8.81 -41.02
CA ALA A 40 -9.24 9.00 -42.04
C ALA A 40 -10.64 9.14 -41.41
N SER A 41 -10.98 8.27 -40.46
CA SER A 41 -12.24 8.31 -39.72
C SER A 41 -12.40 9.61 -38.90
N LEU A 42 -11.36 10.00 -38.16
CA LEU A 42 -11.35 11.24 -37.37
C LEU A 42 -11.50 12.48 -38.25
N LYS A 43 -10.84 12.53 -39.41
CA LYS A 43 -10.95 13.65 -40.36
C LYS A 43 -12.34 13.70 -41.00
N GLN A 44 -12.92 12.55 -41.35
CA GLN A 44 -14.29 12.46 -41.88
C GLN A 44 -15.32 12.97 -40.86
N ARG A 45 -15.06 12.76 -39.57
CA ARG A 45 -15.89 13.22 -38.45
C ARG A 45 -15.54 14.63 -37.96
N GLU A 46 -14.65 15.34 -38.66
CA GLU A 46 -14.21 16.71 -38.34
C GLU A 46 -13.57 16.85 -36.94
N LEU A 47 -13.07 15.74 -36.38
CA LEU A 47 -12.39 15.72 -35.08
C LEU A 47 -10.91 16.11 -35.19
N ILE A 48 -10.36 16.02 -36.39
CA ILE A 48 -9.03 16.51 -36.73
C ILE A 48 -9.09 17.23 -38.08
N ASP A 49 -8.18 18.18 -38.29
CA ASP A 49 -7.95 18.88 -39.54
C ASP A 49 -6.44 18.92 -39.87
N ASP A 50 -6.05 19.75 -40.85
CA ASP A 50 -4.64 19.88 -41.25
C ASP A 50 -3.78 20.61 -40.20
N ALA A 51 -4.41 21.33 -39.25
CA ALA A 51 -3.74 22.00 -38.13
C ALA A 51 -3.61 21.10 -36.90
N GLY A 52 -4.40 20.03 -36.78
CA GLY A 52 -4.30 19.03 -35.72
C GLY A 52 -5.66 18.63 -35.16
N ILE A 53 -5.78 18.58 -33.84
CA ILE A 53 -7.05 18.30 -33.17
C ILE A 53 -7.99 19.51 -33.25
N THR A 54 -9.25 19.31 -33.60
CA THR A 54 -10.27 20.37 -33.62
C THR A 54 -10.92 20.51 -32.24
N ARG A 55 -11.73 21.57 -32.04
CA ARG A 55 -12.54 21.72 -30.83
C ARG A 55 -13.48 20.54 -30.59
N ASP A 56 -14.06 19.99 -31.66
CA ASP A 56 -14.94 18.82 -31.56
C ASP A 56 -14.14 17.55 -31.25
N GLY A 57 -12.90 17.45 -31.74
CA GLY A 57 -11.95 16.41 -31.34
C GLY A 57 -11.62 16.45 -29.85
N GLU A 58 -11.39 17.64 -29.29
CA GLU A 58 -11.20 17.80 -27.85
C GLU A 58 -12.47 17.42 -27.08
N ALA A 59 -13.64 17.88 -27.52
CA ALA A 59 -14.92 17.51 -26.92
C ALA A 59 -15.18 15.99 -26.97
N ALA A 60 -14.70 15.29 -28.00
CA ALA A 60 -14.79 13.84 -28.12
C ALA A 60 -13.93 13.08 -27.11
N LEU A 61 -12.90 13.72 -26.53
CA LEU A 61 -12.07 13.14 -25.45
C LEU A 61 -12.68 13.32 -24.06
N GLU A 62 -13.56 14.30 -23.86
CA GLU A 62 -14.14 14.61 -22.54
C GLU A 62 -14.82 13.42 -21.82
N PRO A 63 -15.52 12.48 -22.49
CA PRO A 63 -16.05 11.29 -21.83
C PRO A 63 -14.97 10.40 -21.18
N TYR A 64 -13.72 10.49 -21.65
CA TYR A 64 -12.56 9.72 -21.19
C TYR A 64 -11.67 10.51 -20.21
N ARG A 65 -12.01 11.77 -19.92
CA ARG A 65 -11.26 12.60 -18.98
C ARG A 65 -11.37 12.00 -17.58
N VAL A 66 -10.23 11.88 -16.91
CA VAL A 66 -10.16 11.48 -15.51
C VAL A 66 -10.75 12.59 -14.66
N LYS A 67 -11.76 12.26 -13.84
CA LYS A 67 -12.51 13.23 -13.03
C LYS A 67 -11.90 13.44 -11.65
N ASN A 68 -11.37 12.38 -11.04
CA ASN A 68 -10.84 12.42 -9.69
C ASN A 68 -9.91 11.23 -9.39
N ALA A 69 -9.30 11.26 -8.20
CA ALA A 69 -8.57 10.14 -7.64
C ALA A 69 -8.99 9.87 -6.19
N VAL A 70 -8.92 8.60 -5.80
CA VAL A 70 -9.11 8.09 -4.45
C VAL A 70 -7.80 7.43 -4.03
N ILE A 71 -7.23 7.88 -2.91
CA ILE A 71 -6.04 7.29 -2.29
C ILE A 71 -6.49 6.55 -1.02
N LEU A 72 -6.25 5.25 -0.96
CA LEU A 72 -6.53 4.40 0.20
C LEU A 72 -5.33 4.42 1.15
N ALA A 73 -5.53 4.97 2.34
CA ALA A 73 -4.50 5.21 3.36
C ALA A 73 -4.93 4.78 4.77
N ALA A 74 -5.99 3.98 4.89
CA ALA A 74 -6.59 3.64 6.18
C ALA A 74 -5.89 2.49 6.93
N GLY A 75 -5.12 1.66 6.21
CA GLY A 75 -4.57 0.42 6.73
C GLY A 75 -3.38 0.59 7.68
N PHE A 76 -3.20 -0.40 8.56
CA PHE A 76 -2.03 -0.53 9.43
C PHE A 76 -1.01 -1.51 8.81
N SER A 77 0.21 -1.04 8.55
CA SER A 77 1.28 -1.90 8.01
C SER A 77 2.11 -2.54 9.12
N SER A 78 1.72 -3.72 9.59
CA SER A 78 2.50 -4.46 10.60
C SER A 78 3.90 -4.89 10.13
N ARG A 79 4.11 -5.01 8.81
CA ARG A 79 5.37 -5.50 8.22
C ARG A 79 6.51 -4.47 8.25
N LEU A 80 6.19 -3.19 8.32
CA LEU A 80 7.16 -2.09 8.45
C LEU A 80 7.36 -1.63 9.90
N ALA A 81 6.99 -2.48 10.86
CA ALA A 81 7.37 -2.28 12.24
C ALA A 81 8.90 -2.20 12.35
N PRO A 82 9.47 -1.34 13.21
CA PRO A 82 8.80 -0.40 14.12
C PRO A 82 8.32 0.91 13.52
N ILE A 83 8.75 1.27 12.30
CA ILE A 83 8.52 2.61 11.76
C ILE A 83 7.02 2.88 11.57
N SER A 84 6.28 1.86 11.12
CA SER A 84 4.83 1.93 10.95
C SER A 84 4.04 2.19 12.23
N TYR A 85 4.65 2.00 13.41
CA TYR A 85 4.01 2.29 14.70
C TYR A 85 3.96 3.78 14.99
N ALA A 86 4.93 4.54 14.49
CA ALA A 86 4.97 6.00 14.66
C ALA A 86 4.26 6.72 13.50
N ASN A 87 4.38 6.18 12.29
CA ASN A 87 3.94 6.83 11.06
C ASN A 87 3.23 5.83 10.12
N PRO A 88 2.02 6.12 9.62
CA PRO A 88 1.39 5.33 8.56
C PRO A 88 2.30 5.14 7.35
N LYS A 89 2.20 4.00 6.64
CA LYS A 89 3.08 3.67 5.50
C LYS A 89 3.10 4.77 4.43
N GLY A 90 1.95 5.34 4.08
CA GLY A 90 1.89 6.45 3.12
C GLY A 90 2.56 7.75 3.55
N THR A 91 2.93 7.89 4.83
CA THR A 91 3.66 9.06 5.37
C THR A 91 5.17 8.83 5.49
N LEU A 92 5.67 7.68 5.04
CA LEU A 92 7.10 7.41 4.98
C LEU A 92 7.79 8.31 3.96
N VAL A 93 8.98 8.77 4.30
CA VAL A 93 9.84 9.57 3.42
C VAL A 93 10.83 8.64 2.74
N VAL A 94 10.76 8.52 1.42
CA VAL A 94 11.65 7.69 0.59
C VAL A 94 12.28 8.59 -0.46
N LYS A 95 13.60 8.57 -0.58
CA LYS A 95 14.39 9.46 -1.46
C LYS A 95 14.07 10.94 -1.25
N GLY A 96 13.82 11.33 -0.01
CA GLY A 96 13.52 12.71 0.40
C GLY A 96 12.08 13.16 0.13
N GLU A 97 11.21 12.29 -0.39
CA GLU A 97 9.81 12.60 -0.66
C GLU A 97 8.88 11.72 0.18
N THR A 98 7.84 12.31 0.78
CA THR A 98 6.78 11.53 1.42
C THR A 98 5.97 10.79 0.35
N LEU A 99 5.71 9.49 0.53
CA LEU A 99 5.02 8.66 -0.47
C LEU A 99 3.70 9.28 -0.96
N ILE A 100 2.83 9.70 -0.04
CA ILE A 100 1.54 10.27 -0.39
C ILE A 100 1.65 11.65 -1.04
N ASP A 101 2.57 12.52 -0.59
CA ASP A 101 2.82 13.83 -1.19
C ASP A 101 3.24 13.68 -2.65
N ARG A 102 4.20 12.78 -2.90
CA ARG A 102 4.66 12.46 -4.26
C ARG A 102 3.51 12.02 -5.15
N GLN A 103 2.66 11.11 -4.65
CA GLN A 103 1.52 10.59 -5.42
C GLN A 103 0.49 11.70 -5.72
N ILE A 104 0.20 12.58 -4.76
CA ILE A 104 -0.68 13.74 -4.95
C ILE A 104 -0.10 14.71 -5.98
N GLU A 105 1.20 15.00 -5.92
CA GLU A 105 1.86 15.88 -6.87
C GLU A 105 1.86 15.30 -8.28
N GLN A 106 2.08 14.00 -8.43
CA GLN A 106 1.98 13.31 -9.71
C GLN A 106 0.55 13.36 -10.29
N LEU A 107 -0.48 13.13 -9.48
CA LEU A 107 -1.88 13.30 -9.90
C LEU A 107 -2.16 14.73 -10.39
N ARG A 108 -1.70 15.74 -9.63
CA ARG A 108 -1.88 17.15 -10.00
C ARG A 108 -1.14 17.54 -11.28
N GLN A 109 0.07 17.01 -11.48
CA GLN A 109 0.83 17.18 -12.73
C GLN A 109 0.10 16.59 -13.94
N ALA A 110 -0.68 15.53 -13.75
CA ALA A 110 -1.56 14.96 -14.77
C ALA A 110 -2.90 15.70 -14.93
N GLY A 111 -3.10 16.82 -14.23
CA GLY A 111 -4.32 17.63 -14.27
C GLY A 111 -5.44 17.16 -13.33
N ILE A 112 -5.17 16.19 -12.46
CA ILE A 112 -6.16 15.59 -11.55
C ILE A 112 -6.03 16.27 -10.18
N THR A 113 -6.91 17.23 -9.91
CA THR A 113 -6.87 18.01 -8.65
C THR A 113 -7.96 17.63 -7.65
N ASN A 114 -9.03 16.97 -8.09
CA ASN A 114 -10.05 16.43 -7.21
C ASN A 114 -9.56 15.10 -6.62
N ILE A 115 -8.98 15.16 -5.43
CA ILE A 115 -8.34 14.01 -4.78
C ILE A 115 -9.01 13.78 -3.43
N SER A 116 -9.39 12.54 -3.17
CA SER A 116 -9.98 12.08 -1.91
C SER A 116 -9.04 11.07 -1.25
N ILE A 117 -8.75 11.25 0.02
CA ILE A 117 -7.86 10.37 0.79
C ILE A 117 -8.66 9.71 1.89
N VAL A 118 -8.75 8.38 1.86
CA VAL A 118 -9.44 7.61 2.88
C VAL A 118 -8.44 7.18 3.93
N VAL A 119 -8.55 7.73 5.14
CA VAL A 119 -7.60 7.55 6.25
C VAL A 119 -8.24 6.79 7.41
N GLY A 120 -7.42 6.19 8.27
CA GLY A 120 -7.87 5.34 9.38
C GLY A 120 -6.82 5.35 10.48
N TYR A 121 -5.92 4.38 10.46
CA TYR A 121 -4.78 4.32 11.38
C TYR A 121 -3.97 5.63 11.38
N LYS A 122 -3.82 6.26 12.56
CA LYS A 122 -3.14 7.55 12.78
C LYS A 122 -3.54 8.64 11.77
N LYS A 123 -4.84 8.76 11.50
CA LYS A 123 -5.45 9.71 10.54
C LYS A 123 -4.94 11.15 10.67
N GLU A 124 -4.62 11.60 11.87
CA GLU A 124 -4.11 12.94 12.17
C GLU A 124 -2.82 13.28 11.40
N LYS A 125 -2.01 12.27 11.06
CA LYS A 125 -0.78 12.43 10.27
C LYS A 125 -1.04 12.87 8.83
N PHE A 126 -2.28 12.77 8.34
CA PHE A 126 -2.64 13.16 6.98
C PHE A 126 -3.35 14.52 6.89
N PHE A 127 -3.82 15.10 8.01
CA PHE A 127 -4.66 16.31 7.99
C PHE A 127 -4.01 17.52 7.34
N TYR A 128 -2.68 17.63 7.39
CA TYR A 128 -1.94 18.72 6.72
C TYR A 128 -2.12 18.72 5.19
N LEU A 129 -2.53 17.59 4.59
CA LEU A 129 -2.71 17.49 3.14
C LEU A 129 -3.90 18.31 2.65
N GLU A 130 -4.92 18.55 3.49
CA GLU A 130 -6.06 19.42 3.15
C GLU A 130 -5.58 20.85 2.91
N ASP A 131 -4.80 21.40 3.85
CA ASP A 131 -4.25 22.76 3.73
C ASP A 131 -3.20 22.87 2.61
N LYS A 132 -2.33 21.85 2.48
CA LYS A 132 -1.22 21.88 1.52
C LYS A 132 -1.68 21.71 0.07
N TYR A 133 -2.65 20.85 -0.18
CA TYR A 133 -3.02 20.43 -1.54
C TYR A 133 -4.50 20.63 -1.89
N GLY A 134 -5.37 20.95 -0.93
CA GLY A 134 -6.81 21.08 -1.14
C GLY A 134 -7.52 19.74 -1.39
N VAL A 135 -6.97 18.64 -0.88
CA VAL A 135 -7.60 17.31 -0.95
C VAL A 135 -8.76 17.20 0.03
N SER A 136 -9.65 16.21 -0.17
CA SER A 136 -10.68 15.86 0.81
C SER A 136 -10.24 14.66 1.65
N ILE A 137 -10.28 14.76 2.97
CA ILE A 137 -10.02 13.62 3.85
C ILE A 137 -11.34 12.95 4.26
N ILE A 138 -11.38 11.62 4.13
CA ILE A 138 -12.51 10.77 4.53
C ILE A 138 -11.99 9.81 5.59
N ILE A 139 -12.65 9.80 6.74
CA ILE A 139 -12.24 8.96 7.87
C ILE A 139 -12.99 7.63 7.80
N ASN A 140 -12.22 6.53 7.76
CA ASN A 140 -12.71 5.18 8.00
C ASN A 140 -12.47 4.81 9.48
N ASP A 141 -13.46 5.04 10.34
CA ASP A 141 -13.38 4.68 11.76
C ASP A 141 -13.47 3.16 11.99
N GLU A 142 -13.83 2.36 10.97
CA GLU A 142 -13.90 0.90 11.05
C GLU A 142 -12.67 0.20 10.46
N TYR A 143 -11.56 0.92 10.24
CA TYR A 143 -10.35 0.37 9.59
C TYR A 143 -9.74 -0.86 10.28
N GLN A 144 -10.04 -1.09 11.57
CA GLN A 144 -9.60 -2.27 12.31
C GLN A 144 -10.50 -3.50 12.05
N ALA A 145 -11.78 -3.28 11.78
CA ALA A 145 -12.78 -4.34 11.60
C ALA A 145 -13.06 -4.64 10.12
N LYS A 146 -12.88 -3.64 9.26
CA LYS A 146 -13.19 -3.69 7.83
C LYS A 146 -11.99 -3.29 6.98
N SER A 147 -11.80 -4.02 5.90
CA SER A 147 -10.65 -3.91 5.00
C SER A 147 -10.77 -2.74 4.00
N ASN A 148 -9.92 -2.70 2.98
CA ASN A 148 -9.87 -1.63 2.00
C ASN A 148 -11.16 -1.54 1.13
N ASN A 149 -11.99 -2.59 1.07
CA ASN A 149 -13.29 -2.57 0.42
C ASN A 149 -14.25 -1.57 1.08
N TYR A 150 -14.24 -1.48 2.41
CA TYR A 150 -15.06 -0.52 3.12
C TYR A 150 -14.53 0.90 2.96
N SER A 151 -13.20 1.06 2.91
CA SER A 151 -12.58 2.35 2.58
C SER A 151 -13.06 2.87 1.21
N LEU A 152 -13.17 1.98 0.22
CA LEU A 152 -13.70 2.32 -1.10
C LEU A 152 -15.22 2.56 -1.08
N TYR A 153 -15.98 1.79 -0.30
CA TYR A 153 -17.43 2.00 -0.12
C TYR A 153 -17.77 3.40 0.43
N LEU A 154 -16.96 3.94 1.35
CA LEU A 154 -17.15 5.29 1.91
C LEU A 154 -17.08 6.40 0.84
N VAL A 155 -16.41 6.12 -0.28
CA VAL A 155 -16.25 7.06 -1.40
C VAL A 155 -16.91 6.57 -2.69
N ARG A 156 -17.81 5.58 -2.61
CA ARG A 156 -18.45 4.95 -3.79
C ARG A 156 -19.14 5.95 -4.73
N GLU A 157 -19.72 7.02 -4.18
CA GLU A 157 -20.39 8.09 -4.94
C GLU A 157 -19.40 8.95 -5.75
N LYS A 158 -18.10 8.86 -5.46
CA LYS A 158 -17.04 9.55 -6.19
C LYS A 158 -16.44 8.71 -7.32
N LEU A 159 -16.78 7.41 -7.41
CA LEU A 159 -16.26 6.52 -8.43
C LEU A 159 -16.88 6.82 -9.80
N GLY A 160 -16.05 6.86 -10.83
CA GLY A 160 -16.45 7.01 -12.23
C GLY A 160 -15.52 7.95 -12.98
N ASN A 161 -14.70 7.36 -13.86
CA ASN A 161 -13.49 7.98 -14.39
C ASN A 161 -12.53 8.39 -13.25
N THR A 162 -12.26 7.43 -12.37
CA THR A 162 -11.54 7.63 -11.11
C THR A 162 -10.31 6.74 -11.04
N TYR A 163 -9.18 7.30 -10.61
CA TYR A 163 -8.06 6.51 -10.14
C TYR A 163 -8.30 6.00 -8.72
N VAL A 164 -8.01 4.72 -8.47
CA VAL A 164 -7.95 4.13 -7.14
C VAL A 164 -6.51 3.74 -6.87
N CYS A 165 -5.90 4.33 -5.85
CA CYS A 165 -4.49 4.18 -5.52
C CYS A 165 -4.32 3.71 -4.08
N SER A 166 -3.23 2.98 -3.83
CA SER A 166 -2.75 2.74 -2.47
C SER A 166 -1.74 3.81 -2.09
N SER A 167 -1.83 4.33 -0.86
CA SER A 167 -0.96 5.42 -0.38
C SER A 167 0.52 5.06 -0.26
N ASP A 168 0.83 3.78 -0.40
CA ASP A 168 2.13 3.19 -0.13
C ASP A 168 2.87 2.71 -1.38
N ASN A 169 2.35 3.03 -2.57
CA ASN A 169 3.09 2.85 -3.81
C ASN A 169 4.01 4.05 -4.08
N TYR A 170 5.27 3.76 -4.43
CA TYR A 170 6.22 4.74 -4.95
C TYR A 170 6.31 4.58 -6.47
N PHE A 171 5.93 5.63 -7.21
CA PHE A 171 6.07 5.66 -8.67
C PHE A 171 7.33 6.43 -9.07
N THR A 172 8.28 5.78 -9.76
CA THR A 172 9.53 6.44 -10.20
C THR A 172 9.28 7.47 -11.29
N ILE A 173 8.33 7.21 -12.18
CA ILE A 173 7.79 8.15 -13.17
C ILE A 173 6.31 8.41 -12.89
N ASN A 174 5.76 9.53 -13.38
CA ASN A 174 4.34 9.83 -13.21
C ASN A 174 3.49 8.88 -14.08
N PRO A 175 2.66 7.99 -13.48
CA PRO A 175 1.89 7.03 -14.24
C PRO A 175 0.48 7.54 -14.62
N PHE A 176 0.09 8.71 -14.11
CA PHE A 176 -1.26 9.23 -14.24
C PHE A 176 -1.44 9.99 -15.55
N GLU A 177 -2.61 9.84 -16.14
CA GLU A 177 -2.96 10.44 -17.43
C GLU A 177 -4.20 11.31 -17.30
N GLU A 178 -4.28 12.38 -18.10
CA GLU A 178 -5.45 13.26 -18.16
C GLU A 178 -6.68 12.54 -18.74
N PHE A 179 -6.46 11.59 -19.65
CA PHE A 179 -7.50 10.81 -20.32
C PHE A 179 -7.16 9.33 -20.30
N VAL A 180 -8.14 8.48 -20.01
CA VAL A 180 -7.98 7.03 -19.98
C VAL A 180 -9.14 6.36 -20.71
N TYR A 181 -8.81 5.45 -21.63
CA TYR A 181 -9.77 4.83 -22.53
C TYR A 181 -10.79 3.90 -21.84
N THR A 182 -10.32 3.07 -20.90
CA THR A 182 -11.12 2.03 -20.25
C THR A 182 -10.53 1.65 -18.90
N SER A 183 -11.35 1.00 -18.07
CA SER A 183 -10.93 0.47 -16.77
C SER A 183 -9.75 -0.49 -16.89
N TYR A 184 -8.74 -0.28 -16.04
CA TYR A 184 -7.55 -1.11 -16.00
C TYR A 184 -7.01 -1.33 -14.60
N TYR A 185 -6.20 -2.37 -14.43
CA TYR A 185 -5.36 -2.59 -13.25
C TYR A 185 -3.88 -2.53 -13.65
N ALA A 186 -3.06 -1.80 -12.89
CA ALA A 186 -1.61 -1.73 -13.11
C ALA A 186 -0.93 -3.07 -12.76
N ALA A 187 -0.03 -3.51 -13.62
CA ALA A 187 0.66 -4.78 -13.46
C ALA A 187 2.14 -4.64 -13.75
N VAL A 188 2.94 -5.30 -12.92
CA VAL A 188 4.39 -5.41 -13.06
C VAL A 188 4.74 -6.88 -13.26
N TYR A 189 5.75 -7.16 -14.08
CA TYR A 189 6.23 -8.52 -14.27
C TYR A 189 7.18 -8.93 -13.12
N HIS A 190 6.88 -10.03 -12.45
CA HIS A 190 7.71 -10.61 -11.42
C HIS A 190 8.37 -11.89 -11.94
N SER A 191 9.71 -11.92 -11.99
CA SER A 191 10.46 -13.12 -12.37
C SER A 191 10.71 -14.02 -11.17
N GLY A 192 10.61 -15.34 -11.37
CA GLY A 192 10.73 -16.33 -10.31
C GLY A 192 9.51 -16.39 -9.39
N PRO A 193 9.59 -17.21 -8.31
CA PRO A 193 8.48 -17.47 -7.40
C PRO A 193 7.98 -16.21 -6.72
N THR A 194 6.66 -16.10 -6.56
CA THR A 194 6.00 -15.00 -5.88
C THR A 194 4.75 -15.48 -5.15
N GLU A 195 4.40 -14.81 -4.04
CA GLU A 195 3.14 -15.00 -3.30
C GLU A 195 2.07 -13.98 -3.71
N GLU A 196 2.38 -13.14 -4.71
CA GLU A 196 1.55 -12.06 -5.19
C GLU A 196 0.38 -12.53 -6.08
N TRP A 197 -0.49 -11.58 -6.39
CA TRP A 197 -1.71 -11.77 -7.17
C TRP A 197 -1.38 -11.85 -8.67
N CYS A 198 -1.17 -13.07 -9.18
CA CYS A 198 -0.80 -13.36 -10.56
C CYS A 198 -2.00 -13.28 -11.51
N ILE A 199 -1.90 -12.44 -12.55
CA ILE A 199 -2.98 -12.09 -13.48
C ILE A 199 -3.04 -13.08 -14.65
N ALA A 200 -4.24 -13.61 -14.91
CA ALA A 200 -4.58 -14.30 -16.15
C ALA A 200 -5.38 -13.38 -17.08
N THR A 201 -4.97 -13.30 -18.35
CA THR A 201 -5.63 -12.44 -19.36
C THR A 201 -6.07 -13.19 -20.61
N LYS A 202 -7.03 -12.62 -21.33
CA LYS A 202 -7.51 -13.11 -22.63
C LYS A 202 -7.50 -11.98 -23.67
N GLY A 203 -7.23 -12.36 -24.92
CA GLY A 203 -7.33 -11.46 -26.07
C GLY A 203 -6.16 -10.49 -26.20
N LYS A 204 -6.15 -9.70 -27.28
CA LYS A 204 -5.08 -8.74 -27.57
C LYS A 204 -5.11 -7.50 -26.66
N ASN A 205 -6.25 -7.21 -26.07
CA ASN A 205 -6.46 -6.09 -25.14
C ASN A 205 -6.09 -6.44 -23.69
N ASN A 206 -5.57 -7.65 -23.42
CA ASN A 206 -5.23 -8.12 -22.09
C ASN A 206 -6.40 -8.03 -21.09
N LEU A 207 -7.62 -8.40 -21.51
CA LEU A 207 -8.77 -8.46 -20.61
C LEU A 207 -8.46 -9.42 -19.45
N ILE A 208 -8.55 -8.96 -18.21
CA ILE A 208 -8.32 -9.79 -17.03
C ILE A 208 -9.48 -10.78 -16.92
N THR A 209 -9.16 -12.07 -16.81
CA THR A 209 -10.15 -13.16 -16.71
C THR A 209 -10.05 -13.95 -15.43
N GLY A 210 -9.00 -13.72 -14.63
CA GLY A 210 -8.81 -14.35 -13.35
C GLY A 210 -7.51 -13.90 -12.72
N VAL A 211 -7.39 -14.14 -11.43
CA VAL A 211 -6.18 -13.87 -10.65
C VAL A 211 -6.00 -15.00 -9.66
N THR A 212 -4.77 -15.49 -9.54
CA THR A 212 -4.40 -16.54 -8.59
C THR A 212 -3.35 -15.98 -7.66
N ARG A 213 -3.50 -16.20 -6.35
CA ARG A 213 -2.47 -15.87 -5.39
C ARG A 213 -1.36 -16.92 -5.44
N GLY A 214 -0.12 -16.46 -5.59
CA GLY A 214 1.04 -17.33 -5.75
C GLY A 214 1.29 -17.74 -7.20
N GLY A 215 2.55 -17.88 -7.57
CA GLY A 215 2.96 -18.26 -8.91
C GLY A 215 4.46 -18.11 -9.16
N SER A 216 4.85 -18.10 -10.44
CA SER A 216 6.20 -17.78 -10.89
C SER A 216 6.13 -17.11 -12.24
N ASP A 217 7.08 -16.21 -12.53
CA ASP A 217 7.29 -15.64 -13.88
C ASP A 217 6.02 -15.03 -14.48
N SER A 218 5.33 -14.20 -13.68
CA SER A 218 3.96 -13.76 -13.93
C SER A 218 3.81 -12.25 -13.81
N TRP A 219 2.80 -11.71 -14.49
CA TRP A 219 2.32 -10.35 -14.24
C TRP A 219 1.51 -10.34 -12.96
N ILE A 220 1.85 -9.44 -12.04
CA ILE A 220 1.20 -9.32 -10.73
C ILE A 220 0.40 -8.03 -10.62
N MET A 221 -0.68 -8.03 -9.85
CA MET A 221 -1.46 -6.83 -9.52
C MET A 221 -0.63 -5.95 -8.57
N LEU A 222 -0.04 -4.87 -9.09
CA LEU A 222 0.80 -3.95 -8.33
C LEU A 222 0.61 -2.51 -8.81
N GLY A 223 0.19 -1.63 -7.90
CA GLY A 223 -0.01 -0.21 -8.18
C GLY A 223 -1.46 0.24 -8.14
N HIS A 224 -1.82 1.15 -9.05
CA HIS A 224 -3.13 1.78 -9.12
C HIS A 224 -4.08 1.08 -10.10
N ALA A 225 -5.37 1.27 -9.89
CA ALA A 225 -6.42 0.93 -10.84
C ALA A 225 -7.10 2.19 -11.37
N TYR A 226 -7.69 2.11 -12.55
CA TYR A 226 -8.59 3.12 -13.08
C TYR A 226 -9.97 2.50 -13.30
N MET A 227 -11.02 3.19 -12.86
CA MET A 227 -12.42 2.79 -13.02
C MET A 227 -13.12 3.81 -13.90
N ASP A 228 -13.47 3.42 -15.12
CA ASP A 228 -14.36 4.21 -15.98
C ASP A 228 -15.79 4.25 -15.41
N SER A 229 -16.64 5.07 -16.01
CA SER A 229 -18.00 5.31 -15.51
C SER A 229 -18.89 4.04 -15.54
N ASP A 230 -18.71 3.14 -16.50
CA ASP A 230 -19.53 1.92 -16.63
C ASP A 230 -19.11 0.85 -15.61
N PHE A 231 -17.79 0.68 -15.44
CA PHE A 231 -17.24 -0.18 -14.38
C PHE A 231 -17.66 0.34 -13.01
N ALA A 232 -17.46 1.63 -12.74
CA ALA A 232 -17.75 2.24 -11.45
C ALA A 232 -19.23 2.08 -11.07
N LYS A 233 -20.16 2.30 -12.00
CA LYS A 233 -21.59 2.10 -11.75
C LYS A 233 -21.90 0.67 -11.31
N THR A 234 -21.33 -0.32 -12.00
CA THR A 234 -21.54 -1.74 -11.67
C THR A 234 -20.87 -2.10 -10.35
N PHE A 235 -19.67 -1.59 -10.10
CA PHE A 235 -18.90 -1.89 -8.91
C PHE A 235 -19.46 -1.20 -7.65
N THR A 236 -20.05 -0.02 -7.77
CA THR A 236 -20.78 0.63 -6.67
C THR A 236 -21.93 -0.24 -6.18
N ALA A 237 -22.71 -0.84 -7.09
CA ALA A 237 -23.76 -1.78 -6.72
C ALA A 237 -23.21 -3.01 -5.98
N VAL A 238 -22.06 -3.54 -6.42
CA VAL A 238 -21.35 -4.62 -5.73
C VAL A 238 -20.92 -4.22 -4.32
N LEU A 239 -20.34 -3.03 -4.15
CA LEU A 239 -19.90 -2.53 -2.84
C LEU A 239 -21.10 -2.34 -1.89
N GLU A 240 -22.23 -1.85 -2.40
CA GLU A 240 -23.47 -1.69 -1.63
C GLU A 240 -24.09 -3.02 -1.21
N GLU A 241 -24.06 -4.02 -2.10
CA GLU A 241 -24.50 -5.38 -1.80
C GLU A 241 -23.59 -6.04 -0.76
N ALA A 242 -22.28 -5.89 -0.88
CA ALA A 242 -21.30 -6.50 0.03
C ALA A 242 -21.31 -5.88 1.44
N HIS A 243 -21.45 -4.55 1.55
CA HIS A 243 -21.33 -3.80 2.79
C HIS A 243 -22.06 -4.38 4.03
N PRO A 244 -23.35 -4.78 3.96
CA PRO A 244 -24.07 -5.32 5.12
C PRO A 244 -23.62 -6.73 5.54
N HIS A 245 -22.84 -7.44 4.73
CA HIS A 245 -22.49 -8.84 4.97
C HIS A 245 -21.15 -8.98 5.71
N ALA A 246 -21.18 -9.61 6.88
CA ALA A 246 -20.02 -9.74 7.77
C ALA A 246 -18.87 -10.58 7.17
N ASP A 247 -19.17 -11.52 6.27
CA ASP A 247 -18.17 -12.34 5.57
C ASP A 247 -17.35 -11.55 4.52
N THR A 248 -17.79 -10.35 4.17
CA THR A 248 -17.04 -9.45 3.27
C THR A 248 -16.17 -8.45 4.02
N ALA A 249 -16.29 -8.34 5.35
CA ALA A 249 -15.58 -7.32 6.14
C ALA A 249 -14.06 -7.41 6.00
N GLY A 250 -13.50 -8.62 5.93
CA GLY A 250 -12.05 -8.84 5.77
C GLY A 250 -11.54 -8.80 4.32
N LYS A 251 -12.44 -8.74 3.32
CA LYS A 251 -12.05 -8.83 1.91
C LYS A 251 -11.48 -7.51 1.40
N LEU A 252 -10.37 -7.58 0.67
CA LEU A 252 -9.95 -6.44 -0.15
C LEU A 252 -10.97 -6.18 -1.28
N TRP A 253 -11.06 -4.95 -1.81
CA TRP A 253 -11.94 -4.61 -2.92
C TRP A 253 -11.60 -5.42 -4.18
N GLU A 254 -10.33 -5.78 -4.34
CA GLU A 254 -9.84 -6.66 -5.40
C GLU A 254 -10.49 -8.04 -5.33
N ASN A 255 -10.78 -8.57 -4.13
CA ASN A 255 -11.53 -9.83 -3.99
C ASN A 255 -12.97 -9.68 -4.51
N LEU A 256 -13.66 -8.58 -4.16
CA LEU A 256 -15.02 -8.31 -4.65
C LEU A 256 -15.05 -8.12 -6.17
N TYR A 257 -14.01 -7.50 -6.73
CA TYR A 257 -13.81 -7.43 -8.17
C TYR A 257 -13.70 -8.82 -8.80
N LEU A 258 -12.83 -9.70 -8.26
CA LEU A 258 -12.62 -11.04 -8.79
C LEU A 258 -13.86 -11.93 -8.70
N GLU A 259 -14.62 -11.84 -7.61
CA GLU A 259 -15.89 -12.55 -7.41
C GLU A 259 -16.96 -12.15 -8.45
N HIS A 260 -16.79 -11.02 -9.11
CA HIS A 260 -17.74 -10.47 -10.10
C HIS A 260 -17.09 -10.08 -11.43
N ILE A 261 -15.94 -10.68 -11.74
CA ILE A 261 -15.09 -10.33 -12.89
C ILE A 261 -15.84 -10.37 -14.23
N GLU A 262 -16.83 -11.26 -14.38
CA GLU A 262 -17.65 -11.38 -15.59
C GLU A 262 -18.51 -10.13 -15.87
N ARG A 263 -18.87 -9.37 -14.83
CA ARG A 263 -19.67 -8.15 -14.92
C ARG A 263 -18.83 -6.88 -14.86
N LEU A 264 -17.53 -7.03 -14.60
CA LEU A 264 -16.59 -5.94 -14.31
C LEU A 264 -15.40 -6.02 -15.27
N PRO A 265 -15.59 -5.71 -16.57
CA PRO A 265 -14.50 -5.80 -17.54
C PRO A 265 -13.40 -4.79 -17.19
N MET A 266 -12.19 -5.30 -16.99
CA MET A 266 -11.00 -4.52 -16.69
C MET A 266 -9.80 -5.14 -17.42
N VAL A 267 -8.97 -4.31 -18.03
CA VAL A 267 -7.77 -4.78 -18.74
C VAL A 267 -6.52 -4.67 -17.88
N MET A 268 -5.53 -5.51 -18.15
CA MET A 268 -4.22 -5.39 -17.52
C MET A 268 -3.40 -4.31 -18.22
N ARG A 269 -2.89 -3.33 -17.45
CA ARG A 269 -1.93 -2.33 -17.94
C ARG A 269 -0.54 -2.64 -17.42
N LYS A 270 0.39 -2.87 -18.33
CA LYS A 270 1.77 -3.27 -18.03
C LYS A 270 2.64 -2.05 -17.71
N TYR A 271 3.46 -2.19 -16.69
CA TYR A 271 4.52 -1.26 -16.32
C TYR A 271 5.85 -2.02 -16.21
N ASP A 272 6.95 -1.32 -16.49
CA ASP A 272 8.29 -1.86 -16.29
C ASP A 272 8.55 -2.08 -14.78
N SER A 273 9.43 -3.03 -14.45
CA SER A 273 9.64 -3.49 -13.07
C SER A 273 10.22 -2.45 -12.13
N ASP A 274 10.79 -1.38 -12.66
CA ASP A 274 11.35 -0.26 -11.91
C ASP A 274 10.40 0.94 -11.80
N VAL A 275 9.18 0.84 -12.33
CA VAL A 275 8.21 1.96 -12.33
C VAL A 275 7.40 2.04 -11.05
N ILE A 276 6.89 0.90 -10.57
CA ILE A 276 6.00 0.82 -9.42
C ILE A 276 6.65 0.00 -8.33
N TRP A 277 6.84 0.63 -7.16
CA TRP A 277 7.39 -0.03 -5.98
C TRP A 277 6.34 -0.04 -4.87
N GLU A 278 6.20 -1.18 -4.21
CA GLU A 278 5.50 -1.31 -2.93
C GLU A 278 6.48 -1.93 -1.95
N PHE A 279 6.72 -1.27 -0.82
CA PHE A 279 7.70 -1.71 0.15
C PHE A 279 7.06 -2.53 1.25
N ASP A 280 7.31 -3.83 1.27
CA ASP A 280 6.72 -4.74 2.25
C ASP A 280 7.61 -4.98 3.46
N SER A 281 8.88 -4.60 3.38
CA SER A 281 9.84 -4.68 4.48
C SER A 281 10.72 -3.44 4.57
N LEU A 282 11.35 -3.24 5.73
CA LEU A 282 12.36 -2.18 5.90
C LEU A 282 13.61 -2.42 5.06
N ASP A 283 13.95 -3.69 4.83
CA ASP A 283 15.09 -4.07 3.99
C ASP A 283 14.86 -3.68 2.53
N GLU A 284 13.66 -3.88 1.98
CA GLU A 284 13.32 -3.39 0.63
C GLU A 284 13.43 -1.86 0.52
N ILE A 285 12.98 -1.12 1.53
CA ILE A 285 13.14 0.35 1.53
C ILE A 285 14.64 0.71 1.57
N ARG A 286 15.42 0.03 2.40
CA ARG A 286 16.87 0.27 2.53
C ARG A 286 17.64 -0.06 1.25
N GLU A 287 17.25 -1.13 0.54
CA GLU A 287 17.84 -1.48 -0.76
C GLU A 287 17.51 -0.42 -1.82
N PHE A 288 16.30 0.14 -1.77
CA PHE A 288 15.87 1.18 -2.70
C PHE A 288 16.42 2.58 -2.36
N ASP A 289 16.55 2.89 -1.06
CA ASP A 289 17.02 4.14 -0.48
C ASP A 289 17.92 3.85 0.73
N ILE A 290 19.22 3.81 0.48
CA ILE A 290 20.25 3.47 1.47
C ILE A 290 20.22 4.45 2.67
N GLU A 291 19.83 5.71 2.46
CA GLU A 291 19.81 6.73 3.50
C GLU A 291 18.54 6.70 4.36
N PHE A 292 17.53 5.89 3.98
CA PHE A 292 16.23 5.84 4.64
C PHE A 292 16.32 5.64 6.16
N ILE A 293 17.07 4.62 6.61
CA ILE A 293 17.18 4.26 8.04
C ILE A 293 17.78 5.41 8.88
N ASN A 294 18.65 6.21 8.27
CA ASN A 294 19.28 7.35 8.94
C ASN A 294 18.34 8.55 9.01
N ASN A 295 17.48 8.71 8.01
CA ASN A 295 16.58 9.85 7.90
C ASN A 295 15.23 9.63 8.58
N VAL A 296 14.83 8.39 8.84
CA VAL A 296 13.57 8.10 9.54
C VAL A 296 13.65 8.57 10.99
N GLN A 297 12.74 9.45 11.39
CA GLN A 297 12.54 9.79 12.79
C GLN A 297 11.71 8.69 13.48
N SER A 298 12.39 7.82 14.21
CA SER A 298 11.75 6.79 15.04
C SER A 298 12.43 6.74 16.40
N ASN A 299 11.73 7.23 17.43
CA ASN A 299 12.15 7.12 18.82
C ASN A 299 12.47 5.67 19.20
N ILE A 300 11.86 4.69 18.53
CA ILE A 300 12.14 3.27 18.74
C ILE A 300 13.57 2.90 18.34
N LEU A 301 14.03 3.36 17.16
CA LEU A 301 15.42 3.12 16.72
C LEU A 301 16.40 3.86 17.63
N ASP A 302 16.07 5.09 18.05
CA ASP A 302 16.90 5.86 18.98
C ASP A 302 17.01 5.18 20.35
N ASN A 303 15.92 4.60 20.86
CA ASN A 303 15.92 3.80 22.08
C ASN A 303 16.84 2.59 21.95
N ILE A 304 16.74 1.84 20.83
CA ILE A 304 17.60 0.67 20.57
C ILE A 304 19.07 1.08 20.55
N CYS A 305 19.43 2.10 19.77
CA CYS A 305 20.80 2.61 19.68
C CYS A 305 21.33 3.11 21.02
N SER A 306 20.48 3.80 21.80
CA SER A 306 20.84 4.33 23.12
C SER A 306 21.12 3.21 24.13
N ILE A 307 20.31 2.15 24.16
CA ILE A 307 20.45 1.05 25.12
C ILE A 307 21.55 0.07 24.70
N LEU A 308 21.56 -0.36 23.44
CA LEU A 308 22.50 -1.38 22.94
C LEU A 308 23.83 -0.78 22.45
N LYS A 309 23.98 0.55 22.49
CA LYS A 309 25.20 1.27 22.11
C LYS A 309 25.65 0.95 20.68
N CYS A 310 24.69 0.85 19.77
CA CYS A 310 24.92 0.58 18.35
C CYS A 310 24.56 1.79 17.49
N GLN A 311 25.03 1.81 16.24
CA GLN A 311 24.53 2.73 15.21
C GLN A 311 23.28 2.16 14.54
N ARG A 312 22.47 3.00 13.90
CA ARG A 312 21.20 2.57 13.31
C ARG A 312 21.39 1.56 12.18
N GLU A 313 22.48 1.68 11.43
CA GLU A 313 22.82 0.80 10.30
C GLU A 313 23.15 -0.64 10.73
N ALA A 314 23.48 -0.82 12.01
CA ALA A 314 23.76 -2.13 12.59
C ALA A 314 22.48 -2.91 12.94
N ILE A 315 21.31 -2.26 12.90
CA ILE A 315 20.01 -2.89 13.16
C ILE A 315 19.55 -3.53 11.84
N THR A 316 19.40 -4.85 11.85
CA THR A 316 18.99 -5.66 10.69
C THR A 316 17.96 -6.71 11.09
N GLY A 317 17.43 -7.49 10.14
CA GLY A 317 16.60 -8.66 10.45
C GLY A 317 15.33 -8.30 11.24
N ILE A 318 14.71 -7.16 10.90
CA ILE A 318 13.54 -6.67 11.63
C ILE A 318 12.31 -7.48 11.21
N GLU A 319 11.73 -8.20 12.16
CA GLU A 319 10.59 -9.10 11.93
C GLU A 319 9.49 -8.86 12.97
N PRO A 320 8.23 -8.57 12.57
CA PRO A 320 7.14 -8.37 13.52
C PRO A 320 6.76 -9.68 14.24
N ILE A 321 6.61 -9.62 15.56
CA ILE A 321 6.14 -10.74 16.39
C ILE A 321 4.64 -10.56 16.61
N LYS A 322 3.84 -11.45 15.99
CA LYS A 322 2.37 -11.39 16.02
C LYS A 322 1.72 -11.97 17.29
N ASN A 323 2.50 -12.20 18.35
CA ASN A 323 2.04 -12.83 19.59
C ASN A 323 1.92 -11.79 20.71
N GLY A 324 0.70 -11.52 21.18
CA GLY A 324 0.40 -10.62 22.29
C GLY A 324 -0.89 -9.82 22.08
N TYR A 325 -1.64 -9.57 23.16
CA TYR A 325 -2.93 -8.85 23.09
C TYR A 325 -2.79 -7.33 23.32
N THR A 326 -1.76 -6.89 24.05
CA THR A 326 -1.64 -5.52 24.56
C THR A 326 -0.39 -4.79 24.10
N ASN A 327 0.49 -5.48 23.36
CA ASN A 327 1.82 -4.98 23.02
C ASN A 327 2.13 -5.22 21.54
N LEU A 328 2.83 -4.27 20.95
CA LEU A 328 3.43 -4.38 19.63
C LEU A 328 4.88 -4.82 19.80
N SER A 329 5.25 -5.97 19.24
CA SER A 329 6.59 -6.53 19.42
C SER A 329 7.23 -6.86 18.08
N PHE A 330 8.55 -6.70 17.98
CA PHE A 330 9.33 -7.16 16.83
C PHE A 330 10.70 -7.67 17.27
N ARG A 331 11.22 -8.62 16.51
CA ARG A 331 12.60 -9.06 16.59
C ARG A 331 13.48 -8.16 15.72
N PHE A 332 14.73 -7.97 16.14
CA PHE A 332 15.78 -7.38 15.32
C PHE A 332 17.13 -8.00 15.69
N ASP A 333 18.09 -7.91 14.78
CA ASP A 333 19.43 -8.43 14.96
C ASP A 333 20.46 -7.29 14.99
N ILE A 334 21.52 -7.47 15.79
CA ILE A 334 22.74 -6.66 15.75
C ILE A 334 23.91 -7.63 15.61
N GLY A 335 24.46 -7.71 14.40
CA GLY A 335 25.49 -8.71 14.08
C GLY A 335 24.92 -10.13 14.18
N ALA A 336 25.47 -10.94 15.10
CA ALA A 336 25.01 -12.32 15.32
C ALA A 336 24.01 -12.45 16.50
N ASP A 337 23.78 -11.38 17.26
CA ASP A 337 22.88 -11.37 18.41
C ASP A 337 21.48 -10.92 17.99
N SER A 338 20.46 -11.61 18.50
CA SER A 338 19.06 -11.30 18.25
C SER A 338 18.35 -10.76 19.50
N TYR A 339 17.49 -9.79 19.29
CA TYR A 339 16.79 -9.04 20.33
C TYR A 339 15.30 -8.91 20.00
N VAL A 340 14.52 -8.58 21.02
CA VAL A 340 13.11 -8.23 20.92
C VAL A 340 12.92 -6.84 21.48
N TYR A 341 12.23 -5.99 20.71
CA TYR A 341 11.70 -4.73 21.21
C TYR A 341 10.19 -4.88 21.39
N ARG A 342 9.70 -4.51 22.57
CA ARG A 342 8.28 -4.44 22.91
C ARG A 342 7.90 -2.98 23.10
N HIS A 343 6.88 -2.54 22.37
CA HIS A 343 6.23 -1.27 22.57
C HIS A 343 4.83 -1.48 23.15
N PRO A 344 4.41 -0.72 24.18
CA PRO A 344 3.06 -0.83 24.68
C PRO A 344 2.04 -0.41 23.61
N GLY A 345 0.93 -1.15 23.53
CA GLY A 345 -0.18 -0.80 22.66
C GLY A 345 -0.97 0.40 23.19
N GLU A 346 -1.63 1.13 22.31
CA GLU A 346 -2.50 2.26 22.69
C GLU A 346 -3.58 1.80 23.70
N GLY A 347 -3.77 2.57 24.78
CA GLY A 347 -4.76 2.29 25.82
C GLY A 347 -4.30 1.29 26.89
N SER A 348 -3.12 0.68 26.74
CA SER A 348 -2.61 -0.29 27.73
C SER A 348 -2.18 0.36 29.05
N GLU A 349 -1.90 1.66 29.06
CA GLU A 349 -1.68 2.49 30.25
C GLU A 349 -2.89 2.54 31.20
N ALA A 350 -4.11 2.31 30.69
CA ALA A 350 -5.32 2.28 31.51
C ALA A 350 -5.43 1.00 32.37
N ILE A 351 -4.66 -0.04 32.04
CA ILE A 351 -4.77 -1.37 32.66
C ILE A 351 -3.44 -1.91 33.19
N ILE A 352 -2.30 -1.30 32.87
CA ILE A 352 -0.97 -1.73 33.32
C ILE A 352 -0.24 -0.59 34.04
N ASP A 353 0.18 -0.85 35.28
CA ASP A 353 1.12 0.00 36.01
C ASP A 353 2.57 -0.31 35.56
N ARG A 354 3.16 0.62 34.80
CA ARG A 354 4.50 0.49 34.22
C ARG A 354 5.61 0.45 35.26
N LYS A 355 5.45 1.14 36.38
CA LYS A 355 6.44 1.14 37.46
C LYS A 355 6.45 -0.24 38.12
N SER A 356 5.27 -0.75 38.45
CA SER A 356 5.13 -2.09 39.03
C SER A 356 5.61 -3.19 38.07
N GLU A 357 5.28 -3.10 36.78
CA GLU A 357 5.76 -4.01 35.73
C GLU A 357 7.28 -4.03 35.67
N THR A 358 7.91 -2.86 35.58
CA THR A 358 9.37 -2.75 35.47
C THR A 358 10.09 -3.27 36.71
N ILE A 359 9.56 -3.00 37.91
CA ILE A 359 10.11 -3.53 39.16
C ILE A 359 10.06 -5.07 39.16
N ALA A 360 8.92 -5.65 38.79
CA ALA A 360 8.76 -7.10 38.75
C ALA A 360 9.72 -7.77 37.75
N GLN A 361 9.91 -7.16 36.57
CA GLN A 361 10.82 -7.63 35.53
C GLN A 361 12.29 -7.56 35.97
N LYS A 362 12.69 -6.46 36.63
CA LYS A 362 14.04 -6.31 37.22
C LYS A 362 14.31 -7.37 38.29
N ILE A 363 13.36 -7.59 39.21
CA ILE A 363 13.48 -8.64 40.23
C ILE A 363 13.60 -10.02 39.58
N GLY A 364 12.78 -10.31 38.55
CA GLY A 364 12.88 -11.55 37.79
C GLY A 364 14.25 -11.77 37.15
N ALA A 365 14.86 -10.71 36.64
CA ALA A 365 16.21 -10.75 36.08
C ALA A 365 17.28 -10.97 37.17
N GLU A 366 17.22 -10.24 38.28
CA GLU A 366 18.15 -10.36 39.41
C GLU A 366 18.13 -11.75 40.06
N LEU A 367 16.95 -12.37 40.14
CA LEU A 367 16.78 -13.74 40.64
C LEU A 367 17.19 -14.81 39.61
N GLY A 368 17.58 -14.41 38.39
CA GLY A 368 17.92 -15.32 37.30
C GLY A 368 16.72 -16.13 36.79
N ILE A 369 15.51 -15.60 36.92
CA ILE A 369 14.27 -16.15 36.35
C ILE A 369 14.14 -15.74 34.89
N ASP A 370 14.41 -14.47 34.57
CA ASP A 370 14.45 -13.95 33.20
C ASP A 370 15.90 -13.63 32.80
N GLY A 371 16.55 -14.53 32.05
CA GLY A 371 17.88 -14.30 31.50
C GLY A 371 17.92 -13.41 30.25
N THR A 372 16.75 -12.96 29.77
CA THR A 372 16.63 -12.19 28.53
C THR A 372 16.49 -10.69 28.76
N PHE A 373 16.08 -10.25 29.95
CA PHE A 373 15.85 -8.85 30.27
C PHE A 373 17.10 -7.99 30.00
N ILE A 374 16.94 -6.89 29.26
CA ILE A 374 18.01 -5.91 29.04
C ILE A 374 17.59 -4.56 29.63
N HIS A 375 16.43 -4.06 29.23
CA HIS A 375 15.96 -2.75 29.65
C HIS A 375 14.45 -2.65 29.55
N GLU A 376 13.83 -1.88 30.44
CA GLU A 376 12.43 -1.48 30.34
C GLU A 376 12.30 -0.06 30.90
N ASP A 377 11.57 0.77 30.17
CA ASP A 377 11.34 2.17 30.52
C ASP A 377 10.11 2.30 31.42
N GLU A 378 10.31 2.87 32.61
CA GLU A 378 9.28 2.93 33.66
C GLU A 378 8.15 3.92 33.36
N GLU A 379 8.38 4.88 32.46
CA GLU A 379 7.40 5.93 32.14
C GLU A 379 6.57 5.57 30.92
N THR A 380 7.25 5.17 29.85
CA THR A 380 6.66 4.91 28.54
C THR A 380 6.43 3.42 28.28
N GLY A 381 7.02 2.52 29.08
CA GLY A 381 6.70 1.10 29.11
C GLY A 381 7.26 0.24 27.97
N TRP A 382 8.18 0.76 27.16
CA TRP A 382 8.86 -0.06 26.16
C TRP A 382 9.97 -0.90 26.79
N LYS A 383 10.22 -2.08 26.23
CA LYS A 383 11.19 -3.06 26.74
C LYS A 383 12.08 -3.59 25.62
N ILE A 384 13.36 -3.84 25.94
CA ILE A 384 14.31 -4.59 25.13
C ILE A 384 14.70 -5.86 25.89
N SER A 385 14.71 -6.99 25.18
CA SER A 385 15.19 -8.27 25.69
C SER A 385 15.96 -9.05 24.63
N ARG A 386 16.70 -10.09 25.02
CA ARG A 386 17.28 -11.05 24.07
C ARG A 386 16.18 -11.92 23.45
N TYR A 387 16.35 -12.28 22.19
CA TYR A 387 15.49 -13.24 21.50
C TYR A 387 15.95 -14.68 21.79
N ILE A 388 15.00 -15.61 21.90
CA ILE A 388 15.26 -17.04 22.07
C ILE A 388 14.60 -17.79 20.90
N ALA A 389 15.41 -18.35 20.01
CA ALA A 389 14.93 -19.01 18.79
C ALA A 389 14.21 -20.35 19.05
N ASP A 390 14.62 -21.09 20.09
CA ASP A 390 14.15 -22.45 20.36
C ASP A 390 13.30 -22.54 21.65
N CYS A 391 12.44 -21.55 21.86
CA CYS A 391 11.56 -21.55 23.04
C CYS A 391 10.44 -22.59 22.88
N VAL A 392 10.27 -23.44 23.88
CA VAL A 392 9.16 -24.42 23.94
C VAL A 392 8.03 -23.85 24.80
N HIS A 393 6.80 -23.95 24.32
CA HIS A 393 5.63 -23.50 25.08
C HIS A 393 5.44 -24.31 26.37
N PHE A 394 5.03 -23.62 27.44
CA PHE A 394 4.68 -24.28 28.68
C PHE A 394 3.44 -25.15 28.50
N GLU A 395 3.56 -26.42 28.88
CA GLU A 395 2.48 -27.41 28.79
C GLU A 395 2.06 -27.83 30.20
N TYR A 396 0.83 -27.46 30.60
CA TYR A 396 0.30 -27.76 31.93
C TYR A 396 0.28 -29.26 32.28
N ARG A 397 0.19 -30.14 31.29
CA ARG A 397 0.14 -31.60 31.47
C ARG A 397 1.52 -32.27 31.44
N ASN A 398 2.59 -31.48 31.28
CA ASN A 398 3.95 -31.97 31.30
C ASN A 398 4.52 -31.79 32.71
N ASP A 399 4.69 -32.90 33.43
CA ASP A 399 5.17 -32.89 34.83
C ASP A 399 6.53 -32.21 35.00
N LYS A 400 7.41 -32.29 33.98
CA LYS A 400 8.73 -31.61 34.03
C LYS A 400 8.56 -30.09 33.93
N HIS A 401 7.72 -29.61 33.02
CA HIS A 401 7.41 -28.19 32.92
C HIS A 401 6.80 -27.68 34.23
N LEU A 402 5.82 -28.40 34.79
CA LEU A 402 5.17 -28.02 36.04
C LEU A 402 6.17 -27.95 37.21
N ALA A 403 7.04 -28.96 37.36
CA ALA A 403 8.05 -28.97 38.40
C ALA A 403 9.01 -27.77 38.29
N GLN A 404 9.51 -27.47 37.09
CA GLN A 404 10.36 -26.31 36.83
C GLN A 404 9.64 -24.99 37.13
N ALA A 405 8.38 -24.83 36.70
CA ALA A 405 7.60 -23.63 36.98
C ALA A 405 7.37 -23.43 38.49
N MET A 406 7.09 -24.50 39.25
CA MET A 406 6.92 -24.42 40.70
C MET A 406 8.22 -24.02 41.42
N GLU A 407 9.37 -24.47 40.93
CA GLU A 407 10.68 -24.04 41.44
C GLU A 407 10.91 -22.53 41.19
N LEU A 408 10.61 -22.06 39.97
CA LEU A 408 10.70 -20.64 39.62
C LEU A 408 9.77 -19.76 40.47
N ILE A 409 8.52 -20.19 40.66
CA ILE A 409 7.55 -19.48 41.50
C ILE A 409 8.02 -19.43 42.95
N ARG A 410 8.56 -20.53 43.49
CA ARG A 410 9.10 -20.55 44.85
C ARG A 410 10.24 -19.55 44.99
N ARG A 411 11.18 -19.56 44.04
CA ARG A 411 12.31 -18.62 44.01
C ARG A 411 11.86 -17.15 43.94
N LEU A 412 10.76 -16.86 43.25
CA LEU A 412 10.21 -15.49 43.18
C LEU A 412 9.64 -15.00 44.52
N HIS A 413 9.17 -15.91 45.39
CA HIS A 413 8.45 -15.59 46.63
C HIS A 413 9.27 -15.82 47.92
N THR A 414 10.55 -16.16 47.78
CA THR A 414 11.51 -16.37 48.88
C THR A 414 12.65 -15.38 48.75
#